data_AF-A0A6M3JBR1-F1
#
_entry.id   AF-A0A6M3JBR1-F1
#
_cell.length_a   1.000
_cell.length_b   1.000
_cell.length_c   1.000
_cell.angle_alpha   90.00
_cell.angle_beta   90.00
_cell.angle_gamma   90.00
#
_symmetry.space_group_name_H-M   'P 1'
#
loop_
_entity.id
_entity.type
_entity.pdbx_description
1 polymer ?
#
loop_
_entity_poly.entity_id
_entity_poly.type
_entity_poly.pdbx_seq_one_letter_code
_entity_poly.pdbx_strand_id
1 'polypeptide(L)'
;MSATLQTLQVWAEREQALTFFVVGVPRPQKRARAGLGAGGHARVYNERPGPKASNSTNLLFGWKSRVTWATKLAIAAGWAPVPDGVPVEVSLDFYFLPKRGAMSLTQWDKVVKCSTDRGCNPQTFWRLHADTPDRDNLDKAVLDTITAIGAAGVWHDDRQAALGRVVKWWSNNYAGALIHLATGKSISEIERPNPESVPILDFDDGPGLARFR
;
A
#
# COMPACT_ATOMS: atom_id res chain seq x y z
N MET A 1 14.39 40.04 7.30
CA MET A 1 14.12 38.65 7.77
C MET A 1 13.67 37.87 6.56
N SER A 2 14.46 36.86 6.17
CA SER A 2 14.44 36.23 4.84
C SER A 2 13.15 35.44 4.58
N ALA A 3 12.63 35.50 3.34
CA ALA A 3 11.52 34.67 2.87
C ALA A 3 11.70 33.18 3.19
N THR A 4 12.94 32.70 3.27
CA THR A 4 13.29 31.32 3.67
C THR A 4 12.80 30.97 5.09
N LEU A 5 12.83 31.91 6.03
CA LEU A 5 12.37 31.69 7.41
C LEU A 5 10.84 31.68 7.50
N GLN A 6 10.16 32.57 6.76
CA GLN A 6 8.70 32.54 6.65
C GLN A 6 8.21 31.28 5.95
N THR A 7 8.92 30.84 4.90
CA THR A 7 8.68 29.55 4.26
C THR A 7 8.78 28.48 5.31
N LEU A 8 9.95 28.24 5.94
CA LEU A 8 10.19 27.21 6.98
C LEU A 8 9.16 27.20 8.14
N GLN A 9 8.71 28.37 8.58
CA GLN A 9 7.74 28.50 9.66
C GLN A 9 6.32 28.01 9.27
N VAL A 10 5.93 28.12 7.99
CA VAL A 10 4.69 27.53 7.46
C VAL A 10 4.74 25.99 7.39
N TRP A 11 5.95 25.38 7.31
CA TRP A 11 6.10 23.90 7.22
C TRP A 11 5.93 23.22 8.56
N ALA A 12 6.32 23.88 9.65
CA ALA A 12 6.11 23.39 11.01
C ALA A 12 4.61 23.32 11.39
N GLU A 13 3.75 24.08 10.70
CA GLU A 13 2.33 24.22 11.07
C GLU A 13 1.39 23.24 10.36
N ARG A 14 1.87 22.38 9.45
CA ARG A 14 1.04 21.37 8.78
C ARG A 14 1.55 19.96 8.99
N GLU A 15 1.79 19.61 10.25
CA GLU A 15 1.86 18.22 10.68
C GLU A 15 0.51 17.55 10.40
N GLN A 16 0.49 16.65 9.42
CA GLN A 16 -0.67 15.84 9.10
C GLN A 16 -0.21 14.40 9.02
N ALA A 17 -0.99 13.52 9.63
CA ALA A 17 -0.79 12.09 9.53
C ALA A 17 -2.12 11.41 9.24
N LEU A 18 -2.09 10.47 8.30
CA LEU A 18 -3.25 9.74 7.88
C LEU A 18 -2.90 8.25 7.85
N THR A 19 -3.77 7.47 8.48
CA THR A 19 -3.65 6.01 8.51
C THR A 19 -4.99 5.41 8.14
N PHE A 20 -5.01 4.53 7.15
CA PHE A 20 -6.21 3.80 6.79
C PHE A 20 -5.88 2.40 6.25
N PHE A 21 -6.82 1.48 6.44
CA PHE A 21 -6.70 0.11 5.95
C PHE A 21 -7.55 -0.09 4.69
N VAL A 22 -6.95 -0.70 3.67
CA VAL A 22 -7.63 -1.03 2.40
C VAL A 22 -7.82 -2.54 2.32
N VAL A 23 -9.07 -2.97 2.40
CA VAL A 23 -9.46 -4.38 2.35
C VAL A 23 -9.35 -5.01 0.95
N GLY A 24 -9.01 -6.29 0.92
CA GLY A 24 -8.92 -7.12 -0.28
C GLY A 24 -7.49 -7.50 -0.62
N VAL A 25 -7.32 -8.50 -1.49
CA VAL A 25 -5.99 -9.02 -1.84
C VAL A 25 -5.18 -7.95 -2.58
N PRO A 26 -4.03 -7.49 -2.03
CA PRO A 26 -3.19 -6.52 -2.70
C PRO A 26 -2.74 -7.01 -4.08
N ARG A 27 -2.85 -6.15 -5.09
CA ARG A 27 -2.51 -6.47 -6.48
C ARG A 27 -1.30 -5.66 -6.91
N PRO A 28 -0.20 -6.30 -7.34
CA PRO A 28 0.97 -5.58 -7.83
C PRO A 28 0.67 -4.86 -9.13
N GLN A 29 1.43 -3.82 -9.41
CA GLN A 29 1.50 -3.24 -10.74
C GLN A 29 2.14 -4.25 -11.70
N LYS A 30 1.60 -4.39 -12.92
CA LYS A 30 2.21 -5.25 -13.93
C LYS A 30 3.58 -4.69 -14.29
N ARG A 31 4.63 -5.52 -14.17
CA ARG A 31 5.98 -5.14 -14.62
C ARG A 31 5.98 -4.92 -16.12
N ALA A 32 6.62 -3.83 -16.53
CA ALA A 32 6.93 -3.62 -17.93
C ALA A 32 7.83 -4.76 -18.42
N ARG A 33 7.61 -5.24 -19.64
CA ARG A 33 8.44 -6.26 -20.27
C ARG A 33 9.41 -5.59 -21.22
N ALA A 34 10.64 -6.09 -21.23
CA ALA A 34 11.63 -5.73 -22.23
C ALA A 34 11.69 -6.84 -23.28
N GLY A 35 11.78 -6.44 -24.55
CA GLY A 35 12.05 -7.32 -25.67
C GLY A 35 12.89 -6.62 -26.73
N LEU A 36 13.35 -7.38 -27.73
CA LEU A 36 14.01 -6.81 -28.90
C LEU A 36 12.94 -6.28 -29.86
N GLY A 37 13.03 -5.00 -30.21
CA GLY A 37 12.25 -4.39 -31.28
C GLY A 37 12.72 -4.86 -32.66
N ALA A 38 11.93 -4.54 -33.70
CA ALA A 38 12.18 -4.95 -35.10
C ALA A 38 13.49 -4.39 -35.73
N GLY A 39 14.30 -3.65 -34.97
CA GLY A 39 15.61 -3.15 -35.37
C GLY A 39 16.73 -3.48 -34.38
N GLY A 40 16.54 -4.47 -33.49
CA GLY A 40 17.54 -4.85 -32.49
C GLY A 40 17.66 -3.91 -31.29
N HIS A 41 16.89 -2.82 -31.24
CA HIS A 41 16.83 -1.94 -30.08
C HIS A 41 15.95 -2.53 -28.98
N ALA A 42 16.34 -2.30 -27.72
CA ALA A 42 15.51 -2.64 -26.57
C ALA A 42 14.19 -1.87 -26.63
N ARG A 43 13.07 -2.59 -26.54
CA ARG A 43 11.72 -2.02 -26.46
C ARG A 43 11.09 -2.44 -25.15
N VAL A 44 10.60 -1.46 -24.39
CA VAL A 44 9.78 -1.67 -23.22
C VAL A 44 8.31 -1.58 -23.64
N TYR A 45 7.50 -2.57 -23.29
CA TYR A 45 6.06 -2.54 -23.54
C TYR A 45 5.29 -3.03 -22.31
N ASN A 46 4.10 -2.46 -22.14
CA ASN A 46 3.13 -2.98 -21.19
C ASN A 46 2.45 -4.19 -21.83
N GLU A 47 2.40 -5.32 -21.12
CA GLU A 47 1.60 -6.46 -21.57
C GLU A 47 0.16 -6.01 -21.77
N ARG A 48 -0.31 -6.03 -23.02
CA ARG A 48 -1.74 -5.94 -23.29
C ARG A 48 -2.42 -7.06 -22.49
N PRO A 49 -3.55 -6.80 -21.82
CA PRO A 49 -4.26 -7.86 -21.13
C PRO A 49 -4.52 -8.99 -22.13
N GLY A 50 -3.93 -10.16 -21.90
CA GLY A 50 -4.13 -11.31 -22.76
C GLY A 50 -5.61 -11.75 -22.75
N PRO A 51 -6.03 -12.62 -23.68
CA PRO A 51 -7.41 -13.11 -23.72
C PRO A 51 -7.88 -13.83 -22.45
N LYS A 52 -6.96 -14.28 -21.58
CA LYS A 52 -7.27 -14.83 -20.24
C LYS A 52 -7.24 -13.78 -19.11
N ALA A 53 -6.74 -12.57 -19.37
CA ALA A 53 -6.74 -11.46 -18.42
C ALA A 53 -8.08 -10.70 -18.42
N SER A 54 -8.94 -10.91 -19.43
CA SER A 54 -10.28 -10.30 -19.51
C SER A 54 -11.27 -10.86 -18.48
N ASN A 55 -10.96 -11.98 -17.80
CA ASN A 55 -11.78 -12.45 -16.67
C ASN A 55 -11.45 -11.72 -15.35
N SER A 56 -10.46 -10.82 -15.34
CA SER A 56 -10.24 -9.89 -14.22
C SER A 56 -10.96 -8.55 -14.38
N THR A 57 -11.74 -8.39 -15.46
CA THR A 57 -12.45 -7.15 -15.83
C THR A 57 -13.88 -7.04 -15.29
N ASN A 58 -14.35 -7.95 -14.43
CA ASN A 58 -15.76 -7.98 -13.98
C ASN A 58 -15.98 -8.10 -12.46
N LEU A 59 -14.98 -7.81 -11.63
CA LEU A 59 -15.27 -7.41 -10.24
C LEU A 59 -15.22 -5.89 -10.20
N LEU A 60 -16.41 -5.29 -10.13
CA LEU A 60 -16.70 -3.85 -10.20
C LEU A 60 -15.94 -2.96 -9.20
N PHE A 61 -15.02 -3.48 -8.38
CA PHE A 61 -14.04 -2.70 -7.64
C PHE A 61 -12.72 -3.49 -7.53
N GLY A 62 -11.82 -3.31 -8.50
CA GLY A 62 -10.45 -3.80 -8.38
C GLY A 62 -9.79 -3.22 -7.11
N TRP A 63 -8.82 -3.92 -6.53
CA TRP A 63 -8.17 -3.50 -5.28
C TRP A 63 -7.65 -2.04 -5.34
N LYS A 64 -7.15 -1.60 -6.50
CA LYS A 64 -6.77 -0.20 -6.74
C LYS A 64 -7.94 0.78 -6.59
N SER A 65 -9.14 0.44 -7.07
CA SER A 65 -10.33 1.27 -6.88
C SER A 65 -10.68 1.43 -5.40
N ARG A 66 -10.45 0.39 -4.58
CA ARG A 66 -10.61 0.48 -3.11
C ARG A 66 -9.56 1.40 -2.48
N VAL A 67 -8.31 1.37 -2.95
CA VAL A 67 -7.28 2.34 -2.54
C VAL A 67 -7.71 3.76 -2.90
N THR A 68 -8.15 4.01 -4.14
CA THR A 68 -8.66 5.33 -4.57
C THR A 68 -9.80 5.81 -3.67
N TRP A 69 -10.77 4.95 -3.38
CA TRP A 69 -11.91 5.31 -2.53
C TRP A 69 -11.51 5.61 -1.09
N ALA A 70 -10.72 4.73 -0.46
CA ALA A 70 -10.25 4.93 0.91
C ALA A 70 -9.44 6.23 1.04
N THR A 71 -8.61 6.54 0.04
CA THR A 71 -7.86 7.80 -0.03
C THR A 71 -8.80 9.00 -0.14
N LYS A 72 -9.84 8.94 -0.99
CA LYS A 72 -10.84 10.01 -1.10
C LYS A 72 -11.63 10.23 0.18
N LEU A 73 -12.00 9.17 0.88
CA LEU A 73 -12.66 9.27 2.18
C LEU A 73 -11.76 9.93 3.21
N ALA A 74 -10.49 9.58 3.23
CA ALA A 74 -9.52 10.19 4.12
C ALA A 74 -9.31 11.69 3.83
N ILE A 75 -9.30 12.08 2.55
CA ILE A 75 -9.31 13.50 2.13
C ILE A 75 -10.57 14.21 2.63
N ALA A 76 -11.73 13.60 2.43
CA ALA A 76 -13.00 14.14 2.92
C ALA A 76 -13.06 14.25 4.45
N ALA A 77 -12.30 13.42 5.18
CA ALA A 77 -12.19 13.46 6.64
C ALA A 77 -11.27 14.58 7.17
N GLY A 78 -10.67 15.39 6.30
CA GLY A 78 -9.91 16.58 6.68
C GLY A 78 -8.44 16.57 6.29
N TRP A 79 -7.96 15.60 5.50
CA TRP A 79 -6.62 15.66 4.94
C TRP A 79 -6.55 16.73 3.85
N ALA A 80 -5.69 17.73 4.04
CA ALA A 80 -5.47 18.77 3.04
C ALA A 80 -4.43 18.31 2.00
N PRO A 81 -4.64 18.57 0.70
CA PRO A 81 -3.65 18.26 -0.32
C PRO A 81 -2.28 18.85 0.00
N VAL A 82 -1.24 18.04 -0.16
CA VAL A 82 0.14 18.40 0.11
C VAL A 82 0.65 19.27 -1.06
N PRO A 83 1.13 20.50 -0.81
CA PRO A 83 1.68 21.37 -1.86
C PRO A 83 2.84 20.71 -2.62
N ASP A 84 3.06 21.09 -3.88
CA ASP A 84 4.19 20.60 -4.67
C ASP A 84 5.54 20.99 -4.01
N GLY A 85 6.53 20.10 -4.13
CA GLY A 85 7.84 20.25 -3.50
C GLY A 85 7.87 19.89 -2.01
N VAL A 86 6.74 19.56 -1.39
CA VAL A 86 6.70 19.07 -0.01
C VAL A 86 6.88 17.55 0.03
N PRO A 87 7.90 17.03 0.75
CA PRO A 87 8.09 15.60 0.89
C PRO A 87 7.02 14.97 1.79
N VAL A 88 6.60 13.78 1.43
CA VAL A 88 5.63 12.95 2.15
C VAL A 88 6.31 11.64 2.54
N GLU A 89 6.18 11.25 3.80
CA GLU A 89 6.55 9.91 4.25
C GLU A 89 5.39 8.95 3.96
N VAL A 90 5.68 7.81 3.31
CA VAL A 90 4.72 6.79 2.90
C VAL A 90 5.15 5.44 3.42
N SER A 91 4.43 4.92 4.42
CA SER A 91 4.66 3.58 4.95
C SER A 91 3.52 2.64 4.60
N LEU A 92 3.88 1.48 4.03
CA LEU A 92 2.93 0.49 3.54
C LEU A 92 3.18 -0.87 4.22
N ASP A 93 2.14 -1.41 4.85
CA ASP A 93 2.13 -2.77 5.38
C ASP A 93 1.08 -3.60 4.64
N PHE A 94 1.54 -4.54 3.82
CA PHE A 94 0.68 -5.42 3.03
C PHE A 94 0.41 -6.73 3.77
N TYR A 95 -0.84 -7.16 3.81
CA TYR A 95 -1.27 -8.38 4.48
C TYR A 95 -1.86 -9.35 3.46
N PHE A 96 -1.35 -10.57 3.44
CA PHE A 96 -1.78 -11.63 2.53
C PHE A 96 -2.32 -12.82 3.33
N LEU A 97 -3.44 -13.36 2.87
CA LEU A 97 -3.90 -14.67 3.34
C LEU A 97 -3.03 -15.77 2.73
N PRO A 98 -2.72 -16.83 3.48
CA PRO A 98 -2.04 -17.98 2.91
C PRO A 98 -2.89 -18.67 1.84
N LYS A 99 -2.25 -19.17 0.78
CA LYS A 99 -2.93 -19.95 -0.26
C LYS A 99 -3.48 -21.24 0.35
N ARG A 100 -4.81 -21.38 0.42
CA ARG A 100 -5.45 -22.65 0.79
C ARG A 100 -5.00 -23.75 -0.18
N GLY A 101 -4.36 -24.80 0.36
CA GLY A 101 -3.87 -25.96 -0.41
C GLY A 101 -2.37 -25.97 -0.73
N ALA A 102 -1.62 -24.89 -0.50
CA ALA A 102 -0.16 -24.87 -0.73
C ALA A 102 0.67 -25.30 0.49
N MET A 103 0.07 -25.31 1.69
CA MET A 103 0.68 -25.79 2.93
C MET A 103 -0.39 -26.47 3.77
N SER A 104 -0.19 -27.73 4.17
CA SER A 104 -1.03 -28.32 5.21
C SER A 104 -0.84 -27.56 6.52
N LEU A 105 -1.85 -27.53 7.40
CA LEU A 105 -1.71 -26.97 8.77
C LEU A 105 -0.51 -27.60 9.53
N THR A 106 -0.13 -28.84 9.21
CA THR A 106 1.07 -29.53 9.71
C THR A 106 2.40 -29.01 9.14
N GLN A 107 2.39 -28.36 7.97
CA GLN A 107 3.56 -27.69 7.39
C GLN A 107 3.76 -26.30 7.98
N TRP A 108 2.69 -25.65 8.47
CA TRP A 108 2.79 -24.43 9.25
C TRP A 108 3.65 -24.64 10.50
N ASP A 109 3.44 -25.72 11.26
CA ASP A 109 4.27 -26.07 12.43
C ASP A 109 5.75 -26.34 12.09
N LYS A 110 6.05 -26.71 10.83
CA LYS A 110 7.42 -26.94 10.36
C LYS A 110 8.10 -25.68 9.84
N VAL A 111 7.35 -24.75 9.23
CA VAL A 111 7.86 -23.42 8.87
C VAL A 111 8.05 -22.58 10.12
N VAL A 112 7.20 -22.69 11.14
CA VAL A 112 7.28 -21.96 12.43
C VAL A 112 8.47 -22.37 13.32
N LYS A 113 9.22 -23.44 12.98
CA LYS A 113 10.45 -23.81 13.70
C LYS A 113 11.64 -22.94 13.26
N CYS A 114 11.71 -21.71 13.79
CA CYS A 114 13.04 -21.17 14.09
C CYS A 114 13.48 -22.02 15.25
N SER A 115 14.62 -22.70 15.11
CA SER A 115 15.23 -23.31 16.28
C SER A 115 15.36 -22.21 17.32
N THR A 116 14.73 -22.42 18.47
CA THR A 116 14.90 -21.60 19.68
C THR A 116 16.38 -21.30 19.96
N ASP A 117 17.26 -22.16 19.46
CA ASP A 117 18.72 -22.11 19.51
C ASP A 117 19.35 -20.88 18.81
N ARG A 118 18.61 -20.11 17.99
CA ARG A 118 19.12 -18.90 17.31
C ARG A 118 18.49 -17.58 17.78
N GLY A 119 17.69 -17.59 18.84
CA GLY A 119 17.11 -16.36 19.40
C GLY A 119 16.09 -15.65 18.49
N CYS A 120 15.53 -16.32 17.47
CA CYS A 120 14.41 -15.74 16.72
C CYS A 120 13.18 -15.70 17.63
N ASN A 121 12.54 -14.54 17.77
CA ASN A 121 11.20 -14.47 18.33
C ASN A 121 10.20 -15.08 17.30
N PRO A 122 9.58 -16.24 17.59
CA PRO A 122 8.70 -16.91 16.65
C PRO A 122 7.37 -16.16 16.41
N GLN A 123 7.08 -15.09 17.13
CA GLN A 123 5.83 -14.35 16.94
C GLN A 123 5.88 -13.33 15.78
N THR A 124 7.06 -12.78 15.47
CA THR A 124 7.22 -11.69 14.46
C THR A 124 7.86 -12.16 13.16
N PHE A 125 8.88 -13.02 13.21
CA PHE A 125 9.66 -13.38 12.01
C PHE A 125 8.87 -14.27 11.04
N TRP A 126 8.03 -15.17 11.55
CA TRP A 126 7.21 -16.09 10.74
C TRP A 126 6.04 -15.45 10.01
N ARG A 127 5.80 -14.16 10.29
CA ARG A 127 4.77 -13.39 9.59
C ARG A 127 5.30 -12.65 8.38
N LEU A 128 6.60 -12.62 8.08
CA LEU A 128 7.09 -11.93 6.88
C LEU A 128 6.77 -12.73 5.61
N HIS A 129 6.14 -12.09 4.63
CA HIS A 129 5.78 -12.70 3.35
C HIS A 129 6.86 -12.43 2.30
N ALA A 130 7.70 -13.42 2.01
CA ALA A 130 8.78 -13.30 1.02
C ALA A 130 8.32 -13.56 -0.42
N ASP A 131 7.27 -14.36 -0.63
CA ASP A 131 6.82 -14.79 -1.95
C ASP A 131 6.20 -13.67 -2.78
N THR A 132 5.87 -13.99 -4.04
CA THR A 132 5.15 -13.08 -4.93
C THR A 132 3.85 -12.59 -4.30
N PRO A 133 3.45 -11.32 -4.50
CA PRO A 133 4.07 -10.35 -5.41
C PRO A 133 5.29 -9.63 -4.86
N ASP A 134 6.14 -9.12 -5.76
CA ASP A 134 7.31 -8.33 -5.38
C ASP A 134 6.90 -7.03 -4.67
N ARG A 135 7.70 -6.64 -3.68
CA ARG A 135 7.46 -5.50 -2.80
C ARG A 135 7.34 -4.17 -3.58
N ASP A 136 8.27 -3.94 -4.48
CA ASP A 136 8.36 -2.74 -5.33
C ASP A 136 7.14 -2.58 -6.24
N ASN A 137 6.60 -3.68 -6.78
CA ASN A 137 5.41 -3.63 -7.62
C ASN A 137 4.15 -3.29 -6.82
N LEU A 138 4.09 -3.68 -5.54
CA LEU A 138 3.00 -3.32 -4.64
C LEU A 138 3.06 -1.85 -4.26
N ASP A 139 4.25 -1.38 -3.90
CA ASP A 139 4.52 0.04 -3.61
C ASP A 139 4.10 0.92 -4.80
N LYS A 140 4.62 0.60 -5.99
CA LYS A 140 4.23 1.26 -7.23
C LYS A 140 2.73 1.25 -7.48
N ALA A 141 2.06 0.13 -7.19
CA ALA A 141 0.61 0.05 -7.38
C ALA A 141 -0.16 1.05 -6.51
N VAL A 142 0.28 1.27 -5.26
CA VAL A 142 -0.33 2.24 -4.35
C VAL A 142 -0.02 3.66 -4.79
N LEU A 143 1.26 3.99 -5.04
CA LEU A 143 1.68 5.33 -5.45
C LEU A 143 1.01 5.76 -6.76
N ASP A 144 1.05 4.91 -7.80
CA ASP A 144 0.36 5.18 -9.08
C ASP A 144 -1.14 5.47 -8.85
N THR A 145 -1.76 4.76 -7.89
CA THR A 145 -3.20 4.88 -7.62
C THR A 145 -3.55 6.16 -6.85
N ILE A 146 -2.73 6.56 -5.89
CA ILE A 146 -2.89 7.81 -5.14
C ILE A 146 -2.65 9.00 -6.06
N THR A 147 -1.58 8.97 -6.87
CA THR A 147 -1.27 10.02 -7.84
C THR A 147 -2.34 10.18 -8.91
N ALA A 148 -3.00 9.08 -9.34
CA ALA A 148 -4.10 9.14 -10.30
C ALA A 148 -5.34 9.91 -9.80
N ILE A 149 -5.44 10.22 -8.50
CA ILE A 149 -6.48 11.11 -7.95
C ILE A 149 -6.25 12.57 -8.40
N GLY A 150 -5.00 12.93 -8.72
CA GLY A 150 -4.62 14.24 -9.26
C GLY A 150 -4.53 15.34 -8.20
N ALA A 151 -4.68 16.60 -8.63
CA ALA A 151 -4.49 17.78 -7.78
C ALA A 151 -5.46 17.89 -6.57
N ALA A 152 -6.56 17.15 -6.58
CA ALA A 152 -7.48 17.01 -5.44
C ALA A 152 -7.13 15.84 -4.51
N GLY A 153 -6.01 15.15 -4.79
CA GLY A 153 -5.53 13.98 -4.07
C GLY A 153 -4.65 14.33 -2.87
N VAL A 154 -3.84 13.36 -2.46
CA VAL A 154 -2.89 13.51 -1.35
C VAL A 154 -1.77 14.49 -1.71
N TRP A 155 -1.21 14.36 -2.92
CA TRP A 155 -0.07 15.11 -3.43
C TRP A 155 -0.24 15.36 -4.94
N HIS A 156 0.64 16.18 -5.52
CA HIS A 156 0.62 16.47 -6.96
C HIS A 156 1.28 15.37 -7.79
N ASP A 157 2.37 14.78 -7.31
CA ASP A 157 3.21 13.83 -8.04
C ASP A 157 3.80 12.78 -7.08
N ASP A 158 3.96 11.52 -7.51
CA ASP A 158 4.53 10.45 -6.67
C ASP A 158 6.00 10.71 -6.30
N ARG A 159 6.71 11.60 -6.99
CA ARG A 159 8.04 12.09 -6.58
C ARG A 159 8.06 12.70 -5.17
N GLN A 160 6.89 13.12 -4.66
CA GLN A 160 6.77 13.65 -3.31
C GLN A 160 6.87 12.56 -2.24
N ALA A 161 6.62 11.29 -2.57
CA ALA A 161 6.84 10.15 -1.67
C ALA A 161 8.35 9.92 -1.47
N ALA A 162 8.94 10.65 -0.52
CA ALA A 162 10.39 10.79 -0.39
C ALA A 162 11.01 9.84 0.66
N LEU A 163 10.21 9.35 1.59
CA LEU A 163 10.65 8.49 2.69
C LEU A 163 9.59 7.44 3.00
N GLY A 164 10.00 6.32 3.60
CA GLY A 164 9.09 5.40 4.27
C GLY A 164 9.56 3.96 4.24
N ARG A 165 8.61 3.04 4.42
CA ARG A 165 8.90 1.60 4.45
C ARG A 165 7.84 0.82 3.71
N VAL A 166 8.21 -0.34 3.19
CA VAL A 166 7.26 -1.28 2.62
C VAL A 166 7.51 -2.67 3.18
N VAL A 167 6.49 -3.26 3.80
CA VAL A 167 6.58 -4.58 4.42
C VAL A 167 5.44 -5.46 3.93
N LYS A 168 5.73 -6.75 3.76
CA LYS A 168 4.73 -7.77 3.43
C LYS A 168 4.61 -8.74 4.58
N TRP A 169 3.37 -9.03 4.95
CA TRP A 169 2.99 -9.87 6.06
C TRP A 169 2.06 -10.99 5.59
N TRP A 170 2.22 -12.18 6.16
CA TRP A 170 1.19 -13.20 6.22
C TRP A 170 0.20 -12.83 7.33
N SER A 171 -1.09 -12.98 7.04
CA SER A 171 -2.20 -12.78 7.96
C SER A 171 -3.14 -13.97 7.90
N ASN A 172 -3.72 -14.33 9.05
CA ASN A 172 -4.70 -15.40 9.14
C ASN A 172 -6.14 -14.88 8.98
N ASN A 173 -6.34 -13.59 9.18
CA ASN A 173 -7.67 -13.01 9.40
C ASN A 173 -8.16 -12.21 8.20
N TYR A 174 -7.24 -11.58 7.45
CA TYR A 174 -7.61 -10.66 6.37
C TYR A 174 -6.51 -10.51 5.33
N ALA A 175 -6.90 -10.04 4.16
CA ALA A 175 -5.97 -9.52 3.15
C ALA A 175 -6.24 -8.03 2.95
N GLY A 176 -5.19 -7.24 2.78
CA GLY A 176 -5.30 -5.79 2.60
C GLY A 176 -3.97 -5.07 2.67
N ALA A 177 -4.03 -3.75 2.74
CA ALA A 177 -2.86 -2.93 3.03
C ALA A 177 -3.20 -1.85 4.04
N LEU A 178 -2.35 -1.69 5.04
CA LEU A 178 -2.35 -0.52 5.91
C LEU A 178 -1.45 0.54 5.27
N ILE A 179 -2.04 1.71 5.01
CA ILE A 179 -1.38 2.84 4.33
C ILE A 179 -1.24 3.96 5.35
N HIS A 180 -0.02 4.40 5.57
CA HIS A 180 0.32 5.53 6.41
C HIS A 180 0.98 6.63 5.58
N LEU A 181 0.45 7.84 5.67
CA LEU A 181 0.94 9.03 4.99
C LEU A 181 1.22 10.09 6.05
N ALA A 182 2.36 10.76 5.98
CA ALA A 182 2.68 11.85 6.91
C ALA A 182 3.47 12.98 6.24
N THR A 183 3.22 14.22 6.68
CA THR A 183 4.02 15.40 6.34
C THR A 183 4.47 16.10 7.60
N GLY A 184 5.71 16.61 7.61
CA GLY A 184 6.27 17.38 8.74
C GLY A 184 6.62 16.55 9.98
N LYS A 185 6.01 15.38 10.16
CA LYS A 185 6.24 14.43 11.25
C LYS A 185 6.69 13.09 10.71
N SER A 186 7.70 12.46 11.34
CA SER A 186 8.09 11.11 10.93
C SER A 186 7.06 10.08 11.38
N ILE A 187 6.72 9.12 10.52
CA ILE A 187 5.86 7.99 10.89
C ILE A 187 6.51 7.15 11.99
N SER A 188 7.84 7.18 12.13
CA SER A 188 8.54 6.51 13.23
C SER A 188 8.17 7.03 14.63
N GLU A 189 7.63 8.25 14.72
CA GLU A 189 7.18 8.90 15.96
C GLU A 189 5.68 8.69 16.22
N ILE A 190 4.95 8.10 15.27
CA ILE A 190 3.52 7.84 15.38
C ILE A 190 3.34 6.40 15.84
N GLU A 191 2.70 6.21 16.99
CA GLU A 191 2.35 4.88 17.49
C GLU A 191 1.52 4.15 16.43
N ARG A 192 2.04 3.03 15.92
CA ARG A 192 1.35 2.30 14.87
C ARG A 192 0.13 1.61 15.47
N PRO A 193 -1.08 1.89 14.98
CA PRO A 193 -2.25 1.17 15.44
C PRO A 193 -2.08 -0.32 15.13
N ASN A 194 -2.55 -1.16 16.03
CA ASN A 194 -2.73 -2.57 15.72
C ASN A 194 -3.61 -2.63 14.45
N PRO A 195 -3.21 -3.31 13.37
CA PRO A 195 -4.04 -3.38 12.17
C PRO A 195 -5.43 -3.98 12.44
N GLU A 196 -5.59 -4.76 13.51
CA GLU A 196 -6.89 -5.25 13.99
C GLU A 196 -7.73 -4.18 14.71
N SER A 197 -7.12 -3.10 15.18
CA SER A 197 -7.79 -1.96 15.82
C SER A 197 -8.01 -0.79 14.86
N VAL A 198 -7.52 -0.86 13.62
CA VAL A 198 -7.80 0.16 12.60
C VAL A 198 -9.20 -0.12 12.05
N PRO A 199 -10.12 0.87 12.06
CA PRO A 199 -11.46 0.67 11.53
C PRO A 199 -11.37 0.15 10.11
N ILE A 200 -11.91 -1.05 9.90
CA ILE A 200 -11.95 -1.69 8.60
C ILE A 200 -13.07 -1.00 7.83
N LEU A 201 -12.71 -0.24 6.80
CA LEU A 201 -13.68 0.23 5.80
C LEU A 201 -14.08 -0.98 4.96
N ASP A 202 -15.05 -1.74 5.47
CA ASP A 202 -15.59 -2.90 4.79
C ASP A 202 -16.64 -2.47 3.77
N PHE A 203 -16.52 -3.00 2.56
CA PHE A 203 -17.50 -2.79 1.51
C PHE A 203 -18.38 -4.03 1.50
N ASP A 204 -19.64 -3.90 1.92
CA ASP A 204 -20.63 -4.88 1.51
C ASP A 204 -20.67 -4.88 -0.02
N ASP A 205 -20.62 -6.05 -0.66
CA ASP A 205 -20.69 -6.20 -2.12
C ASP A 205 -22.10 -5.82 -2.69
N GLY A 206 -22.89 -5.05 -1.93
CA GLY A 206 -24.22 -4.54 -2.27
C GLY A 206 -24.25 -3.01 -2.42
N PRO A 207 -25.30 -2.46 -3.06
CA PRO A 207 -25.42 -1.02 -3.35
C PRO A 207 -25.82 -0.17 -2.13
N GLY A 208 -25.22 -0.39 -0.95
CA GLY A 208 -25.61 0.27 0.29
C GLY A 208 -24.41 0.67 1.16
N LEU A 209 -24.33 1.97 1.44
CA LEU A 209 -23.60 2.67 2.51
C LEU A 209 -22.53 1.88 3.30
N ALA A 210 -21.29 2.37 3.23
CA ALA A 210 -20.18 1.93 4.08
C ALA A 210 -20.58 1.97 5.57
N ARG A 211 -20.31 0.87 6.28
CA ARG A 211 -20.48 0.79 7.74
C ARG A 211 -19.11 0.70 8.39
N PHE A 212 -18.90 1.48 9.45
CA PHE A 212 -17.77 1.30 10.35
C PHE A 212 -18.05 0.05 11.20
N ARG A 213 -17.12 -0.92 11.20
CA ARG A 213 -17.05 -1.99 12.21
C ARG A 213 -15.96 -1.68 13.20
#